data_AF-A0A970JH61-F1
#
_entry.id   AF-A0A970JH61-F1
#
_cell.length_a   1.000
_cell.length_b   1.000
_cell.length_c   1.000
_cell.angle_alpha   90.00
_cell.angle_beta   90.00
_cell.angle_gamma   90.00
#
_symmetry.space_group_name_H-M   'P 1'
#
loop_
_entity.id
_entity.type
_entity.pdbx_description
1 polymer ?
#
loop_
_entity_poly.entity_id
_entity_poly.type
_entity_poly.pdbx_seq_one_letter_code
_entity_poly.pdbx_strand_id
1 'polypeptide(L)'
;MGKGRNIASDSSTEKIINNRKRVRNHGEVFTPSHIVKRMLSLKSIKEACESLTATFLEPGAGEGAFLVEVLKRKLRMVERCFGDSLERYENYSLLALSTLYGIELLEDNTKVCVMKLSRAFYDAYLSKTFPNHGQMKSSTRSIDLHRKKSALSRVLYDQ
;
A
#
# COMPACT_ATOMS: atom_id res chain seq x y z
N MET A 1 -37.86 -24.43 1.11
CA MET A 1 -36.92 -24.19 0.00
C MET A 1 -35.87 -23.16 0.41
N GLY A 2 -34.68 -23.62 0.80
CA GLY A 2 -33.54 -22.74 1.08
C GLY A 2 -32.88 -22.26 -0.21
N LYS A 3 -32.63 -20.95 -0.33
CA LYS A 3 -31.66 -20.43 -1.29
C LYS A 3 -30.36 -20.14 -0.54
N GLY A 4 -29.46 -21.11 -0.60
CA GLY A 4 -28.07 -20.93 -0.18
C GLY A 4 -27.45 -19.82 -1.00
N ARG A 5 -27.01 -18.75 -0.32
CA ARG A 5 -26.15 -17.74 -0.93
C ARG A 5 -24.79 -18.42 -1.18
N ASN A 6 -24.45 -18.60 -2.45
CA ASN A 6 -23.09 -18.94 -2.87
C ASN A 6 -22.17 -17.78 -2.50
N ILE A 7 -21.57 -17.85 -1.31
CA ILE A 7 -20.39 -17.06 -0.98
C ILE A 7 -19.25 -17.75 -1.72
N ALA A 8 -18.82 -17.18 -2.84
CA ALA A 8 -17.58 -17.57 -3.48
C ALA A 8 -16.45 -17.39 -2.46
N SER A 9 -16.00 -18.49 -1.86
CA SER A 9 -14.85 -18.54 -0.99
C SER A 9 -13.60 -18.39 -1.85
N ASP A 10 -13.08 -17.18 -1.97
CA ASP A 10 -11.70 -16.99 -2.44
C ASP A 10 -10.75 -17.47 -1.33
N SER A 11 -10.57 -18.79 -1.29
CA SER A 11 -9.75 -19.54 -0.33
C SER A 11 -8.35 -19.74 -0.91
N SER A 12 -7.67 -18.64 -1.25
CA SER A 12 -6.20 -18.68 -1.30
C SER A 12 -5.69 -18.52 0.14
N THR A 13 -5.33 -19.63 0.78
CA THR A 13 -4.77 -19.62 2.14
C THR A 13 -3.47 -18.82 2.12
N GLU A 14 -3.48 -17.61 2.68
CA GLU A 14 -2.29 -16.77 2.76
C GLU A 14 -1.17 -17.49 3.53
N LYS A 15 0.05 -17.46 2.99
CA LYS A 15 1.22 -18.11 3.59
C LYS A 15 1.66 -17.34 4.82
N ILE A 16 1.49 -17.92 6.02
CA ILE A 16 1.84 -17.28 7.31
C ILE A 16 3.32 -17.42 7.64
N ILE A 17 3.94 -18.54 7.27
CA ILE A 17 5.34 -18.82 7.53
C ILE A 17 6.06 -19.02 6.21
N ASN A 18 7.06 -18.19 5.93
CA ASN A 18 7.90 -18.40 4.76
C ASN A 18 8.94 -19.50 4.99
N ASN A 19 9.74 -19.32 6.05
CA ASN A 19 10.92 -20.11 6.35
C ASN A 19 11.00 -20.35 7.87
N ARG A 20 10.95 -21.60 8.30
CA ARG A 20 11.01 -21.97 9.73
C ARG A 20 12.30 -21.51 10.42
N LYS A 21 13.42 -21.42 9.71
CA LYS A 21 14.68 -20.89 10.25
C LYS A 21 14.57 -19.39 10.54
N ARG A 22 13.90 -18.63 9.68
CA ARG A 22 13.65 -17.19 9.90
C ARG A 22 12.67 -16.94 11.03
N VAL A 23 11.65 -17.79 11.19
CA VAL A 23 10.77 -17.78 12.39
C VAL A 23 11.61 -17.96 13.66
N ARG A 24 12.44 -19.01 13.70
CA ARG A 24 13.23 -19.34 14.90
C ARG A 24 14.29 -18.29 15.24
N ASN A 25 14.99 -17.79 14.22
CA ASN A 25 16.15 -16.92 14.43
C ASN A 25 15.80 -15.43 14.47
N HIS A 26 14.70 -15.03 13.83
CA HIS A 26 14.34 -13.61 13.63
C HIS A 26 12.87 -13.31 13.93
N GLY A 27 12.06 -14.30 14.33
CA GLY A 27 10.64 -14.09 14.62
C GLY A 27 9.78 -13.77 13.39
N GLU A 28 10.28 -13.99 12.17
CA GLU A 28 9.54 -13.62 10.95
C GLU A 28 8.28 -14.45 10.77
N VAL A 29 7.13 -13.78 10.82
CA VAL A 29 5.81 -14.32 10.49
C VAL A 29 5.02 -13.28 9.69
N PHE A 30 4.12 -13.74 8.82
CA PHE A 30 3.25 -12.87 8.04
C PHE A 30 1.88 -12.75 8.69
N THR A 31 1.46 -11.50 8.91
CA THR A 31 0.11 -11.22 9.38
C THR A 31 -0.87 -11.34 8.20
N PRO A 32 -1.90 -12.20 8.28
CA PRO A 32 -2.88 -12.33 7.22
C PRO A 32 -3.61 -11.00 6.95
N SER A 33 -3.98 -10.73 5.69
CA SER A 33 -4.57 -9.45 5.27
C SER A 33 -5.92 -9.17 5.95
N HIS A 34 -6.71 -10.20 6.24
CA HIS A 34 -7.97 -10.05 6.98
C HIS A 34 -7.74 -9.61 8.43
N ILE A 35 -6.64 -10.05 9.06
CA ILE A 35 -6.24 -9.62 10.41
C ILE A 35 -5.82 -8.15 10.37
N VAL A 36 -4.95 -7.78 9.42
CA VAL A 36 -4.50 -6.39 9.22
C VAL A 36 -5.70 -5.46 9.05
N LYS A 37 -6.63 -5.81 8.16
CA LYS A 37 -7.85 -5.02 7.92
C LYS A 37 -8.70 -4.88 9.18
N ARG A 38 -8.85 -5.96 9.96
CA ARG A 38 -9.64 -5.95 11.20
C ARG A 38 -8.98 -5.06 12.27
N MET A 39 -7.67 -5.20 12.48
CA MET A 39 -6.92 -4.38 13.44
C MET A 39 -7.00 -2.90 13.08
N LEU A 40 -6.79 -2.55 11.81
CA LEU A 40 -6.90 -1.16 11.37
C LEU A 40 -8.35 -0.61 11.41
N SER A 41 -9.35 -1.47 11.57
CA SER A 41 -10.76 -1.05 11.70
C SER A 41 -11.18 -0.74 13.14
N LEU A 42 -10.30 -0.93 14.12
CA LEU A 42 -10.50 -0.45 15.48
C LEU A 42 -10.68 1.07 15.46
N LYS A 43 -11.61 1.58 16.28
CA LYS A 43 -12.12 2.97 16.17
C LYS A 43 -11.01 4.02 16.13
N SER A 44 -10.12 4.04 17.12
CA SER A 44 -9.03 5.03 17.21
C SER A 44 -8.06 4.95 16.04
N ILE A 45 -7.76 3.74 15.55
CA ILE A 45 -6.85 3.52 14.42
C ILE A 45 -7.50 3.96 13.11
N LYS A 46 -8.80 3.67 12.95
CA LYS A 46 -9.58 4.12 11.79
C LYS A 46 -9.64 5.64 11.74
N GLU A 47 -9.89 6.30 12.87
CA GLU A 47 -9.89 7.77 12.99
C GLU A 47 -8.51 8.35 12.66
N ALA A 48 -7.42 7.74 13.14
CA ALA A 48 -6.06 8.15 12.79
C ALA A 48 -5.75 7.99 11.28
N CYS A 49 -6.29 6.96 10.62
CA CYS A 49 -6.18 6.81 9.16
C CYS A 49 -6.90 7.93 8.38
N GLU A 50 -7.86 8.62 9.01
CA GLU A 50 -8.60 9.73 8.42
C GLU A 50 -7.97 11.11 8.72
N SER A 51 -6.88 11.14 9.49
CA SER A 51 -6.08 12.34 9.73
C SER A 51 -4.88 12.41 8.79
N LEU A 52 -4.64 13.60 8.20
CA LEU A 52 -3.45 13.88 7.39
C LEU A 52 -2.16 13.93 8.22
N THR A 53 -2.24 14.37 9.47
CA THR A 53 -1.07 14.65 10.31
C THR A 53 -0.75 13.52 11.28
N ALA A 54 -1.68 12.58 11.50
CA ALA A 54 -1.42 11.44 12.37
C ALA A 54 -0.35 10.53 11.75
N THR A 55 0.69 10.24 12.53
CA THR A 55 1.79 9.36 12.13
C THR A 55 1.55 7.92 12.58
N PHE A 56 2.11 6.97 11.84
CA PHE A 56 2.06 5.54 12.15
C PHE A 56 3.47 4.97 12.23
N LEU A 57 3.75 4.23 13.29
CA LEU A 57 5.02 3.54 13.50
C LEU A 57 4.76 2.04 13.64
N GLU A 58 5.33 1.24 12.73
CA GLU A 58 5.29 -0.22 12.78
C GLU A 58 6.67 -0.78 13.16
N PRO A 59 6.91 -1.14 14.44
CA PRO A 59 8.11 -1.86 14.83
C PRO A 59 8.04 -3.31 14.35
N GLY A 60 9.03 -3.76 13.56
CA GLY A 60 8.99 -5.05 12.87
C GLY A 60 8.06 -5.00 11.66
N ALA A 61 8.23 -4.00 10.81
CA ALA A 61 7.36 -3.73 9.67
C ALA A 61 7.27 -4.92 8.68
N GLY A 62 8.27 -5.80 8.67
CA GLY A 62 8.37 -6.92 7.75
C GLY A 62 8.27 -6.44 6.31
N GLU A 63 7.43 -7.10 5.52
CA GLU A 63 7.13 -6.66 4.15
C GLU A 63 6.07 -5.53 4.07
N GLY A 64 5.77 -4.84 5.17
CA GLY A 64 4.95 -3.64 5.18
C GLY A 64 3.44 -3.85 5.13
N ALA A 65 2.93 -5.00 5.58
CA ALA A 65 1.50 -5.34 5.46
C ALA A 65 0.58 -4.27 6.09
N PHE A 66 0.91 -3.80 7.30
CA PHE A 66 0.17 -2.72 7.98
C PHE A 66 0.37 -1.38 7.29
N LEU A 67 1.63 -0.96 7.07
CA LEU A 67 1.95 0.34 6.45
C LEU A 67 1.29 0.53 5.09
N VAL A 68 1.28 -0.50 4.25
CA VAL A 68 0.64 -0.46 2.93
C VAL A 68 -0.88 -0.30 3.05
N GLU A 69 -1.53 -0.98 3.99
CA GLU A 69 -2.97 -0.84 4.19
C GLU A 69 -3.34 0.50 4.82
N VAL A 70 -2.51 1.04 5.73
CA VAL A 70 -2.65 2.41 6.26
C VAL A 70 -2.51 3.43 5.14
N LEU A 71 -1.47 3.31 4.30
CA LEU A 71 -1.26 4.19 3.14
C LEU A 71 -2.50 4.20 2.23
N LYS A 72 -3.01 3.01 1.87
CA LYS A 72 -4.22 2.89 1.04
C LYS A 72 -5.43 3.57 1.67
N ARG A 73 -5.60 3.49 2.99
CA ARG A 73 -6.70 4.18 3.72
C ARG A 73 -6.53 5.69 3.68
N LYS A 74 -5.32 6.19 3.96
CA LYS A 74 -5.01 7.61 3.88
C LYS A 74 -5.21 8.15 2.46
N LEU A 75 -4.72 7.45 1.44
CA LEU A 75 -4.91 7.86 0.03
C LEU A 75 -6.38 7.91 -0.38
N ARG A 76 -7.23 6.97 0.10
CA ARG A 76 -8.68 7.07 -0.11
C ARG A 76 -9.30 8.29 0.56
N MET A 77 -8.85 8.63 1.76
CA MET A 77 -9.28 9.86 2.43
C MET A 77 -8.80 11.09 1.67
N VAL A 78 -7.54 11.10 1.18
CA VAL A 78 -6.99 12.19 0.37
C VAL A 78 -7.81 12.39 -0.89
N GLU A 79 -8.10 11.32 -1.63
CA GLU A 79 -8.95 11.38 -2.82
C GLU A 79 -10.33 11.97 -2.53
N ARG A 80 -10.95 11.54 -1.43
CA ARG A 80 -12.29 12.01 -1.02
C ARG A 80 -12.29 13.49 -0.61
N CYS A 81 -11.27 13.95 0.10
CA CYS A 81 -11.25 15.28 0.75
C CYS A 81 -10.47 16.35 -0.03
N PHE A 82 -9.53 15.94 -0.88
CA PHE A 82 -8.56 16.79 -1.58
C PHE A 82 -8.36 16.37 -3.05
N GLY A 83 -9.24 15.51 -3.58
CA GLY A 83 -9.22 15.08 -4.98
C GLY A 83 -9.92 16.06 -5.95
N ASP A 84 -10.27 17.26 -5.50
CA ASP A 84 -10.91 18.32 -6.29
C ASP A 84 -9.95 18.97 -7.29
N SER A 85 -8.64 18.94 -7.01
CA SER A 85 -7.59 19.34 -7.94
C SER A 85 -6.43 18.35 -7.89
N LEU A 86 -5.71 18.25 -9.01
CA LEU A 86 -4.55 17.36 -9.08
C LEU A 86 -3.48 17.81 -8.08
N GLU A 87 -3.10 19.09 -8.08
CA GLU A 87 -2.09 19.65 -7.18
C GLU A 87 -2.36 19.33 -5.70
N ARG A 88 -3.60 19.51 -5.23
CA ARG A 88 -3.96 19.17 -3.85
C ARG A 88 -3.82 17.66 -3.61
N TYR A 89 -4.32 16.83 -4.53
CA TYR A 89 -4.20 15.38 -4.40
C TYR A 89 -2.72 14.95 -4.34
N GLU A 90 -1.85 15.51 -5.18
CA GLU A 90 -0.41 15.21 -5.19
C GLU A 90 0.25 15.56 -3.87
N ASN A 91 0.08 16.81 -3.43
CA ASN A 91 0.69 17.34 -2.21
C ASN A 91 0.23 16.56 -0.97
N TYR A 92 -1.08 16.32 -0.84
CA TYR A 92 -1.62 15.61 0.33
C TYR A 92 -1.40 14.10 0.28
N SER A 93 -1.24 13.50 -0.91
CA SER A 93 -0.82 12.09 -1.03
C SER A 93 0.62 11.91 -0.57
N LEU A 94 1.52 12.83 -0.95
CA LEU A 94 2.91 12.82 -0.49
C LEU A 94 3.00 13.03 1.03
N LEU A 95 2.19 13.95 1.57
CA LEU A 95 2.07 14.12 3.02
C LEU A 95 1.57 12.84 3.70
N ALA A 96 0.55 12.19 3.15
CA ALA A 96 0.05 10.93 3.70
C ALA A 96 1.14 9.84 3.74
N LEU A 97 1.97 9.75 2.69
CA LEU A 97 3.11 8.83 2.63
C LEU A 97 4.19 9.18 3.68
N SER A 98 4.51 10.47 3.86
CA SER A 98 5.56 10.90 4.79
C SER A 98 5.21 10.68 6.27
N THR A 99 3.93 10.44 6.59
CA THR A 99 3.48 10.12 7.95
C THR A 99 3.70 8.66 8.38
N LEU A 100 4.29 7.82 7.53
CA LEU A 100 4.45 6.39 7.77
C LEU A 100 5.90 6.02 8.07
N TYR A 101 6.11 5.32 9.18
CA TYR A 101 7.43 4.90 9.65
C TYR A 101 7.43 3.39 9.92
N GLY A 102 8.46 2.70 9.44
CA GLY A 102 8.68 1.28 9.67
C GLY A 102 10.11 1.02 10.14
N ILE A 103 10.26 0.16 11.15
CA ILE A 103 11.56 -0.35 11.58
C ILE A 103 11.58 -1.84 11.23
N GLU A 104 12.62 -2.28 10.54
CA GLU A 104 12.75 -3.68 10.12
C GLU A 104 14.21 -4.13 10.19
N LEU A 105 14.43 -5.33 10.72
CA LEU A 105 15.76 -5.89 10.92
C LEU A 105 16.33 -6.52 9.64
N LEU A 106 15.47 -7.15 8.85
CA LEU A 106 15.87 -7.91 7.68
C LEU A 106 15.79 -7.03 6.43
N GLU A 107 16.95 -6.75 5.83
CA GLU A 107 17.08 -5.83 4.69
C GLU A 107 16.20 -6.22 3.48
N ASP A 108 16.01 -7.53 3.24
CA ASP A 108 15.16 -8.03 2.17
C ASP A 108 13.67 -7.69 2.41
N ASN A 109 13.21 -7.80 3.66
CA ASN A 109 11.87 -7.37 4.05
C ASN A 109 11.70 -5.85 3.87
N THR A 110 12.69 -5.06 4.29
CA THR A 110 12.69 -3.60 4.10
C THR A 110 12.55 -3.22 2.62
N LYS A 111 13.31 -3.86 1.72
CA LYS A 111 13.22 -3.64 0.27
C LYS A 111 11.82 -3.95 -0.27
N VAL A 112 11.23 -5.06 0.16
CA VAL A 112 9.87 -5.45 -0.25
C VAL A 112 8.83 -4.47 0.30
N CYS A 113 8.97 -4.01 1.55
CA CYS A 113 8.11 -3.00 2.16
C CYS A 113 8.12 -1.69 1.37
N VAL A 114 9.30 -1.14 1.07
CA VAL A 114 9.47 0.08 0.28
C VAL A 114 8.86 -0.09 -1.11
N MET A 115 9.14 -1.20 -1.80
CA MET A 115 8.55 -1.49 -3.10
C MET A 115 7.01 -1.52 -3.05
N LYS A 116 6.41 -2.15 -2.03
CA LYS A 116 4.95 -2.25 -1.88
C LYS A 116 4.32 -0.89 -1.56
N LEU A 117 4.96 -0.05 -0.74
CA LEU A 117 4.51 1.32 -0.46
C LEU A 117 4.58 2.19 -1.71
N SER A 118 5.72 2.21 -2.41
CA SER A 118 5.90 2.95 -3.66
C SER A 118 4.90 2.52 -4.72
N ARG A 119 4.63 1.21 -4.84
CA ARG A 119 3.61 0.70 -5.76
C ARG A 119 2.21 1.14 -5.37
N ALA A 120 1.82 1.03 -4.10
CA ALA A 120 0.50 1.45 -3.65
C ALA A 120 0.25 2.95 -3.88
N PHE A 121 1.28 3.78 -3.65
CA PHE A 121 1.25 5.20 -3.97
C PHE A 121 1.10 5.43 -5.48
N TYR A 122 1.96 4.80 -6.29
CA TYR A 122 1.98 4.97 -7.74
C TYR A 122 0.69 4.51 -8.42
N ASP A 123 0.14 3.36 -8.00
CA ASP A 123 -1.12 2.84 -8.51
C ASP A 123 -2.28 3.81 -8.22
N ALA A 124 -2.33 4.39 -7.02
CA ALA A 124 -3.34 5.41 -6.67
C ALA A 124 -3.13 6.71 -7.46
N TYR A 125 -1.89 7.16 -7.61
CA TYR A 125 -1.54 8.36 -8.36
C TYR A 125 -1.93 8.24 -9.84
N LEU A 126 -1.57 7.14 -10.50
CA LEU A 126 -1.93 6.88 -11.89
C LEU A 126 -3.44 6.78 -12.09
N SER A 127 -4.14 6.15 -11.15
CA SER A 127 -5.60 6.04 -11.21
C SER A 127 -6.27 7.41 -11.19
N LYS A 128 -5.71 8.38 -10.47
CA LYS A 128 -6.24 9.74 -10.36
C LYS A 128 -5.86 10.63 -11.55
N THR A 129 -4.62 10.54 -12.01
CA THR A 129 -4.09 11.35 -13.12
C THR A 129 -4.58 10.89 -14.49
N PHE A 130 -4.84 9.59 -14.66
CA PHE A 130 -5.19 9.00 -15.95
C PHE A 130 -6.36 7.99 -15.81
N PRO A 131 -7.58 8.46 -15.52
CA PRO A 131 -8.74 7.59 -15.25
C PRO A 131 -9.13 6.67 -16.42
N ASN A 132 -8.71 6.99 -17.66
CA ASN A 132 -9.04 6.23 -18.87
C ASN A 132 -7.97 5.21 -19.32
N HIS A 133 -6.94 4.93 -18.52
CA HIS A 133 -5.86 3.99 -18.89
C HIS A 133 -6.29 2.50 -19.02
N GLY A 134 -7.54 2.16 -18.67
CA GLY A 134 -8.09 0.81 -18.83
C GLY A 134 -8.33 0.36 -20.28
N GLN A 135 -8.21 1.24 -21.28
CA GLN A 135 -8.47 0.93 -22.70
C GLN A 135 -7.26 1.05 -23.65
N MET A 136 -6.03 1.21 -23.14
CA MET A 136 -4.85 1.33 -24.02
C MET A 136 -4.30 -0.04 -24.47
N LYS A 137 -4.17 -0.23 -25.79
CA LYS A 137 -3.60 -1.43 -26.44
C LYS A 137 -2.15 -1.69 -25.96
N SER A 138 -1.78 -2.97 -25.88
CA SER A 138 -0.57 -3.49 -25.23
C SER A 138 0.76 -2.87 -25.70
N SER A 139 0.85 -2.41 -26.94
CA SER A 139 2.10 -1.85 -27.52
C SER A 139 2.43 -0.45 -26.98
N THR A 140 1.42 0.38 -26.71
CA THR A 140 1.60 1.76 -26.19
C THR A 140 1.85 1.77 -24.67
N ARG A 141 1.46 0.69 -23.97
CA ARG A 141 1.58 0.50 -22.52
C ARG A 141 3.05 0.46 -22.05
N SER A 142 3.94 -0.08 -22.87
CA SER A 142 5.36 -0.30 -22.53
C SER A 142 6.19 0.99 -22.60
N ILE A 143 5.90 1.85 -23.58
CA ILE A 143 6.72 3.02 -23.92
C ILE A 143 6.45 4.17 -22.93
N ASP A 144 5.17 4.38 -22.61
CA ASP A 144 4.72 5.45 -21.71
C ASP A 144 5.06 5.13 -20.24
N LEU A 145 4.98 3.84 -19.85
CA LEU A 145 5.44 3.38 -18.54
C LEU A 145 6.95 3.53 -18.38
N HIS A 146 7.75 3.32 -19.43
CA HIS A 146 9.20 3.48 -19.39
C HIS A 146 9.61 4.96 -19.24
N ARG A 147 8.93 5.87 -19.95
CA ARG A 147 9.16 7.32 -19.84
C ARG A 147 8.73 7.88 -18.47
N LYS A 148 7.60 7.40 -17.93
CA LYS A 148 7.07 7.79 -16.61
C LYS A 148 7.89 7.23 -15.45
N LYS A 149 8.40 6.00 -15.56
CA LYS A 149 9.38 5.43 -14.62
C LYS A 149 10.70 6.19 -14.63
N SER A 150 11.17 6.63 -15.80
CA SER A 150 12.41 7.42 -15.94
C SER A 150 12.31 8.81 -15.28
N ALA A 151 11.17 9.49 -15.42
CA ALA A 151 10.96 10.80 -14.80
C ALA A 151 10.92 10.73 -13.27
N LEU A 152 10.32 9.68 -12.71
CA LEU A 152 10.20 9.52 -11.25
C LEU A 152 11.36 8.75 -10.61
N SER A 153 12.09 7.89 -11.35
CA SER A 153 13.32 7.28 -10.80
C SER A 153 14.40 8.33 -10.55
N ARG A 154 14.44 9.40 -11.36
CA ARG A 154 15.29 10.57 -11.09
C ARG A 154 14.90 11.35 -9.82
N VAL A 155 13.67 11.18 -9.34
CA VAL A 155 13.16 11.85 -8.13
C VAL A 155 13.32 10.96 -6.89
N LEU A 156 13.25 9.63 -7.06
CA LEU A 156 13.19 8.68 -5.93
C LEU A 156 14.41 7.77 -5.77
N TYR A 157 15.29 7.66 -6.76
CA TYR A 157 16.45 6.74 -6.74
C TYR A 157 17.81 7.44 -6.93
N ASP A 158 17.86 8.78 -6.96
CA ASP A 158 19.10 9.56 -7.13
C ASP A 158 19.61 10.17 -5.79
N GLN A 159 19.43 9.45 -4.67
CA GLN A 159 20.15 9.66 -3.42
C GLN A 159 20.85 8.39 -2.96
#